data_AF-A0A7J2TXT8-F1
#
_entry.id   AF-A0A7J2TXT8-F1
#
_cell.length_a   1.000
_cell.length_b   1.000
_cell.length_c   1.000
_cell.angle_alpha   90.00
_cell.angle_beta   90.00
_cell.angle_gamma   90.00
#
_symmetry.space_group_name_H-M   'P 1'
#
loop_
_entity.id
_entity.type
_entity.pdbx_description
1 polymer ?
#
loop_
_entity_poly.entity_id
_entity_poly.type
_entity_poly.pdbx_seq_one_letter_code
_entity_poly.pdbx_strand_id
1 'polypeptide(L)' 'MSIDHITKKIKLAALAKTRRAPIWASIRKFGLKRTRTRRIVTHPKRWRRTRLRV' A
#
# COMPACT_ATOMS: atom_id res chain seq x y z
N MET A 1 -10.71 18.20 -19.96
CA MET A 1 -10.12 16.93 -19.49
C MET A 1 -8.63 16.97 -19.82
N SER A 2 -7.77 17.14 -18.82
CA SER A 2 -6.31 17.27 -19.01
C SER A 2 -5.74 15.97 -19.58
N ILE A 3 -4.85 16.08 -20.58
CA ILE A 3 -4.04 14.96 -21.07
C ILE A 3 -3.12 14.54 -19.93
N ASP A 4 -3.56 13.59 -19.09
CA ASP A 4 -2.67 12.98 -18.11
C ASP A 4 -1.61 12.20 -18.88
N HIS A 5 -0.37 12.70 -18.84
CA HIS A 5 0.80 11.99 -19.36
C HIS A 5 0.81 10.55 -18.85
N ILE A 6 1.12 9.59 -19.74
CA ILE A 6 1.11 8.15 -19.44
C ILE A 6 1.86 7.84 -18.15
N THR A 7 2.99 8.52 -17.90
CA THR A 7 3.80 8.41 -16.69
C THR A 7 3.01 8.69 -15.40
N LYS A 8 2.16 9.72 -15.41
CA LYS A 8 1.33 10.08 -14.26
C LYS A 8 0.28 8.99 -13.99
N LYS A 9 -0.32 8.43 -15.04
CA LYS A 9 -1.27 7.31 -14.93
C LYS A 9 -0.61 6.06 -14.33
N ILE A 10 0.60 5.72 -14.77
CA ILE A 10 1.36 4.58 -14.22
C ILE A 10 1.64 4.78 -12.73
N LYS A 11 2.09 5.98 -12.32
CA LYS A 11 2.35 6.30 -10.91
C LYS A 11 1.08 6.20 -10.06
N LEU A 12 -0.04 6.75 -10.54
CA LEU A 12 -1.33 6.66 -9.84
C LEU A 12 -1.82 5.21 -9.72
N ALA A 13 -1.69 4.41 -10.77
CA ALA A 13 -2.05 2.98 -10.75
C ALA A 13 -1.22 2.18 -9.75
N ALA A 14 0.09 2.45 -9.67
CA ALA A 14 0.96 1.83 -8.67
C ALA A 14 0.53 2.19 -7.24
N LEU A 15 0.23 3.46 -6.99
CA LEU A 15 -0.24 3.94 -5.67
C LEU A 15 -1.58 3.31 -5.29
N ALA A 16 -2.51 3.14 -6.23
CA ALA A 16 -3.80 2.51 -5.99
C ALA A 16 -3.70 1.02 -5.61
N LYS A 17 -2.63 0.33 -6.06
CA LYS A 17 -2.37 -1.08 -5.72
C LYS A 17 -1.82 -1.28 -4.30
N THR A 18 -1.55 -0.21 -3.55
CA THR A 18 -1.05 -0.30 -2.17
C THR A 18 -2.09 -0.96 -1.26
N ARG A 19 -1.81 -2.20 -0.84
CA ARG A 19 -2.71 -3.00 0.01
C ARG A 19 -2.06 -3.32 1.35
N ARG A 20 -2.89 -3.82 2.28
CA ARG A 20 -2.41 -4.41 3.54
C ARG A 20 -1.46 -5.57 3.23
N ALA A 21 -0.36 -5.66 3.97
CA ALA A 21 0.54 -6.80 3.85
C ALA A 21 -0.23 -8.10 4.18
N PRO A 22 -0.03 -9.18 3.41
CA PRO A 22 -0.66 -10.46 3.68
C PRO A 22 -0.10 -11.09 4.98
N ILE A 23 -0.90 -11.97 5.60
CA ILE A 23 -0.54 -12.58 6.89
C ILE A 23 0.74 -13.42 6.76
N TRP A 24 0.91 -14.16 5.67
CA TRP A 24 2.11 -14.99 5.44
C TRP A 24 3.40 -14.16 5.47
N ALA A 25 3.37 -12.91 5.00
CA ALA A 25 4.55 -12.03 5.01
C ALA A 25 4.92 -11.61 6.44
N SER A 26 3.91 -11.41 7.29
CA SER A 26 4.14 -11.15 8.72
C SER A 26 4.67 -12.39 9.44
N ILE A 27 4.15 -13.59 9.12
CA ILE A 27 4.66 -14.87 9.62
C ILE A 27 6.12 -15.07 9.24
N ARG A 28 6.49 -14.80 7.98
CA ARG A 28 7.87 -14.93 7.52
C ARG A 28 8.84 -13.98 8.23
N LYS A 29 8.39 -12.77 8.58
CA LYS A 29 9.23 -11.76 9.26
C LYS A 29 9.36 -11.98 10.76
N PHE A 30 8.25 -12.27 11.44
CA PHE A 30 8.18 -12.28 12.91
C PHE A 30 8.08 -13.69 13.53
N GLY A 31 7.76 -14.70 12.72
CA GLY A 31 7.41 -16.04 13.18
C GLY A 31 5.96 -16.17 13.65
N LEU A 32 5.47 -17.41 13.75
CA LEU A 32 4.08 -17.74 14.09
C LEU A 32 3.60 -17.14 15.43
N LYS A 33 4.41 -17.26 16.49
CA LYS A 33 4.05 -16.77 17.84
C LYS A 33 3.87 -15.24 17.85
N ARG A 34 4.79 -14.49 17.25
CA ARG A 34 4.78 -13.02 17.29
C ARG A 34 3.82 -12.39 16.28
N THR A 35 3.41 -13.11 15.24
CA THR A 35 2.47 -12.58 14.24
C THR A 35 1.05 -12.35 14.80
N ARG A 36 0.71 -13.00 15.92
CA ARG A 36 -0.54 -12.76 16.65
C ARG A 36 -0.62 -11.34 17.19
N THR A 37 0.50 -10.80 17.68
CA THR A 37 0.57 -9.48 18.32
C THR A 37 1.18 -8.41 17.41
N ARG A 38 2.05 -8.78 16.47
CA ARG A 38 2.74 -7.86 15.56
C ARG A 38 2.50 -8.22 14.10
N ARG A 39 1.97 -7.27 13.34
CA ARG A 39 1.76 -7.39 11.89
C ARG A 39 2.57 -6.34 11.16
N ILE A 40 2.96 -6.64 9.92
CA ILE A 40 3.54 -5.63 9.03
C ILE A 40 2.44 -4.61 8.73
N VAL A 41 2.62 -3.39 9.23
CA VAL A 41 1.70 -2.29 8.97
C VAL A 41 2.05 -1.67 7.63
N THR A 42 1.14 -1.75 6.69
CA THR A 42 1.16 -0.90 5.50
C THR A 42 -0.02 0.06 5.58
N HIS A 43 0.24 1.33 5.22
CA HIS A 43 -0.78 2.38 5.26
C HIS A 43 -1.32 2.61 3.84
N PRO A 44 -2.44 1.96 3.46
CA PRO A 44 -3.08 2.27 2.19
C PRO A 44 -3.52 3.73 2.19
N LYS A 45 -3.16 4.46 1.14
CA LYS A 45 -3.53 5.87 0.99
C LYS A 45 -5.05 5.96 0.77
N ARG A 46 -5.73 6.79 1.57
CA ARG A 46 -7.18 7.02 1.42
C ARG A 46 -7.39 8.28 0.60
N TRP A 47 -8.18 8.19 -0.46
CA TRP A 47 -8.46 9.33 -1.35
C TRP A 47 -8.99 10.57 -0.60
N ARG A 48 -9.81 10.39 0.45
CA ARG A 48 -10.33 11.51 1.27
C ARG A 48 -9.30 12.14 2.20
N ARG A 49 -8.29 11.39 2.66
CA ARG A 49 -7.38 11.82 3.74
C ARG A 49 -5.96 12.08 3.27
N THR A 50 -5.60 11.65 2.08
CA THR A 50 -4.22 11.72 1.58
C THR A 50 -4.18 12.48 0.27
N ARG A 51 -3.51 13.64 0.25
CA ARG A 51 -3.19 14.35 -0.99
C ARG A 51 -1.99 13.68 -1.66
N LEU A 52 -2.20 13.14 -2.87
CA LEU A 52 -1.15 12.52 -3.66
C LEU A 52 -0.35 13.62 -4.37
N ARG A 53 0.95 13.76 -4.07
CA ARG A 53 1.88 14.58 -4.85
C ARG A 53 2.48 13.69 -5.94
N VAL A 54 1.88 13.69 -7.14
CA VAL A 54 2.27 12.84 -8.29
C VAL A 54 2.45 13.68 -9.54
#